data_AF-A0A4V2REG2-F1
#
_entry.id   AF-A0A4V2REG2-F1
#
_cell.length_a   1.000
_cell.length_b   1.000
_cell.length_c   1.000
_cell.angle_alpha   90.00
_cell.angle_beta   90.00
_cell.angle_gamma   90.00
#
_symmetry.space_group_name_H-M   'P 1'
#
loop_
_entity.id
_entity.type
_entity.pdbx_description
1 polymer ?
#
loop_
_entity_poly.entity_id
_entity_poly.type
_entity_poly.pdbx_seq_one_letter_code
_entity_poly.pdbx_strand_id
1 'polypeptide(L)' 'MARRSGGLTIVPVTLYFKDGRAKVEIALARGKKTWDKRYALGEREASREVERAVSRRLKGRLD' A
#
# COMPACT_ATOMS: atom_id res chain seq x y z
N MET A 1 -15.94 -20.16 -22.67
CA MET A 1 -15.57 -20.69 -21.34
C MET A 1 -14.71 -19.63 -20.64
N ALA A 2 -15.10 -19.23 -19.42
CA ALA A 2 -14.53 -18.18 -18.55
C ALA A 2 -14.53 -16.71 -19.07
N ARG A 3 -15.66 -16.00 -18.83
CA ARG A 3 -15.73 -14.52 -18.77
C ARG A 3 -14.64 -14.02 -17.81
N ARG A 4 -13.65 -13.24 -18.27
CA ARG A 4 -12.71 -12.57 -17.34
C ARG A 4 -13.34 -11.25 -16.88
N SER A 5 -14.21 -11.41 -15.90
CA SER A 5 -14.87 -10.37 -15.11
C SER A 5 -13.93 -9.20 -14.84
N GLY A 6 -14.28 -8.02 -15.38
CA GLY A 6 -13.46 -6.81 -15.32
C GLY A 6 -13.02 -6.45 -13.90
N GLY A 7 -11.75 -6.08 -13.76
CA GLY A 7 -11.20 -5.51 -12.52
C GLY A 7 -9.86 -6.05 -12.06
N LEU A 8 -9.25 -7.01 -12.75
CA LEU A 8 -7.90 -7.48 -12.44
C LEU A 8 -6.86 -6.80 -13.35
N THR A 9 -5.79 -6.27 -12.75
CA THR A 9 -4.69 -5.56 -13.40
C THR A 9 -3.38 -6.22 -13.00
N ILE A 10 -2.51 -6.41 -13.99
CA ILE A 10 -1.15 -6.90 -13.79
C ILE A 10 -0.29 -5.74 -13.28
N VAL A 11 0.39 -5.93 -12.15
CA VAL A 11 1.29 -4.92 -11.57
C VAL A 11 2.67 -5.52 -11.30
N PRO A 12 3.76 -4.83 -11.63
CA PRO A 12 5.10 -5.23 -11.19
C PRO A 12 5.23 -5.00 -9.68
N VAL A 13 5.80 -5.96 -8.97
CA VAL A 13 6.05 -5.89 -7.52
C VAL A 13 7.50 -5.51 -7.27
N THR A 14 8.43 -6.28 -7.84
CA THR A 14 9.86 -6.11 -7.59
C THR A 14 10.64 -6.39 -8.86
N LEU A 15 11.68 -5.60 -9.12
CA LEU A 15 12.68 -5.86 -10.15
C LEU A 15 13.99 -6.23 -9.46
N TYR A 16 14.58 -7.36 -9.83
CA TYR A 16 15.85 -7.84 -9.27
C TYR A 16 16.75 -8.41 -10.35
N PHE A 17 18.06 -8.31 -10.16
CA PHE A 17 19.03 -8.90 -11.07
C PHE A 17 19.39 -10.31 -10.61
N LYS A 18 19.33 -11.27 -11.52
CA LYS A 18 19.79 -12.64 -11.28
C LYS A 18 20.45 -13.16 -12.55
N ASP A 19 21.66 -13.69 -12.41
CA ASP A 19 22.46 -14.26 -13.50
C ASP A 19 22.68 -13.26 -14.66
N GLY A 20 22.98 -11.99 -14.33
CA GLY A 20 23.19 -10.92 -15.31
C GLY A 20 21.93 -10.42 -16.03
N ARG A 21 20.74 -10.89 -15.64
CA ARG A 21 19.46 -10.49 -16.24
C ARG A 21 18.55 -9.82 -15.21
N ALA A 22 17.86 -8.76 -15.63
CA ALA A 22 16.77 -8.18 -14.84
C ALA A 22 15.55 -9.11 -14.89
N LYS A 23 15.07 -9.51 -13.72
CA LYS A 23 13.83 -10.28 -13.52
C LYS A 23 12.81 -9.39 -12.84
N VAL A 24 11.57 -9.51 -13.28
CA VAL A 24 10.44 -8.76 -12.73
C VAL A 24 9.45 -9.74 -12.14
N GLU A 25 9.16 -9.57 -10.85
CA GLU A 25 8.04 -10.22 -10.21
C GLU A 25 6.76 -9.46 -10.50
N ILE A 26 5.75 -10.19 -10.92
CA ILE A 26 4.48 -9.64 -11.40
C ILE A 26 3.36 -10.24 -10.55
N ALA A 27 2.45 -9.38 -10.07
CA ALA A 27 1.26 -9.77 -9.32
C ALA A 27 -0.03 -9.42 -10.07
N LEU A 28 -1.09 -10.16 -9.76
CA LEU A 28 -2.46 -9.85 -10.19
C LEU A 28 -3.16 -9.08 -9.07
N ALA A 29 -3.42 -7.80 -9.30
CA ALA A 29 -4.10 -6.93 -8.35
C ALA A 29 -5.53 -6.61 -8.81
N ARG A 30 -6.45 -6.39 -7.87
CA ARG A 30 -7.78 -5.80 -8.12
C ARG A 30 -7.80 -4.39 -7.55
N GLY A 31 -8.20 -3.39 -8.34
CA GLY A 31 -8.38 -2.03 -7.83
C GLY A 31 -9.42 -2.00 -6.69
N LYS A 32 -9.09 -1.35 -5.56
CA LYS A 32 -10.03 -1.19 -4.44
C LYS A 32 -11.24 -0.35 -4.88
N LYS A 33 -12.44 -0.73 -4.46
CA LYS A 33 -13.67 0.05 -4.71
C LYS A 33 -13.56 1.42 -4.04
N THR A 34 -14.19 2.44 -4.62
CA THR A 34 -14.11 3.84 -4.14
C THR A 34 -14.60 4.01 -2.70
N TRP A 35 -15.56 3.20 -2.26
CA TRP A 35 -16.02 3.15 -0.87
C TRP A 35 -14.89 2.74 0.09
N ASP A 36 -14.19 1.64 -0.20
CA ASP A 36 -13.09 1.13 0.64
C ASP A 36 -11.91 2.12 0.72
N LYS A 37 -11.74 2.99 -0.29
CA LYS A 37 -10.70 4.03 -0.28
C LYS A 37 -10.95 5.07 0.81
N ARG A 38 -12.20 5.48 1.05
CA ARG A 38 -12.51 6.49 2.09
C ARG A 38 -12.20 5.95 3.49
N TYR A 39 -12.64 4.73 3.76
CA TYR A 39 -12.36 4.07 5.04
C TYR A 39 -10.85 3.90 5.26
N ALA A 40 -10.12 3.38 4.26
CA ALA A 40 -8.68 3.20 4.37
C ALA A 40 -7.89 4.52 4.47
N LEU A 41 -8.38 5.60 3.86
CA LEU A 41 -7.78 6.93 4.03
C LEU A 41 -7.99 7.45 5.44
N GLY A 42 -9.21 7.30 5.99
CA GLY A 42 -9.51 7.68 7.37
C GLY A 42 -8.67 6.91 8.39
N GLU A 43 -8.53 5.59 8.24
CA GLU A 43 -7.68 4.77 9.13
C GLU A 43 -6.20 5.21 9.05
N ARG A 44 -5.68 5.48 7.85
CA ARG A 44 -4.30 5.97 7.68
C ARG A 44 -4.09 7.34 8.31
N GLU A 45 -5.07 8.23 8.19
CA GLU A 45 -5.00 9.56 8.78
C GLU A 45 -5.06 9.50 10.31
N ALA A 46 -6.00 8.72 10.86
CA ALA A 46 -6.11 8.47 12.29
C ALA A 46 -4.82 7.85 12.86
N SER A 47 -4.25 6.84 12.19
CA SER A 47 -2.99 6.22 12.61
C SER A 47 -1.84 7.24 12.63
N ARG A 48 -1.76 8.11 11.60
CA ARG A 48 -0.73 9.16 11.54
C ARG A 48 -0.93 10.23 12.61
N GLU A 49 -2.18 10.56 12.95
CA GLU A 49 -2.46 11.51 14.03
C GLU A 49 -2.03 10.94 15.39
N VAL A 50 -2.35 9.67 15.67
CA VAL A 50 -1.91 8.96 16.87
C VAL A 50 -0.38 8.94 16.95
N GLU A 51 0.30 8.55 15.87
CA GLU A 51 1.77 8.55 15.81
C GLU A 51 2.35 9.95 16.10
N ARG A 52 1.77 11.00 15.52
CA ARG A 52 2.21 12.38 15.78
C ARG A 52 1.95 12.82 17.21
N ALA A 53 0.80 12.49 17.79
CA ALA A 53 0.46 12.82 19.17
C ALA A 53 1.42 12.14 20.15
N VAL A 54 1.68 10.84 19.94
CA VAL A 54 2.67 10.08 20.71
C VAL A 54 4.06 10.69 20.54
N SER A 55 4.48 10.97 19.31
CA SER A 55 5.79 11.57 19.04
C SER A 55 5.97 12.94 19.72
N ARG A 56 4.96 13.82 19.66
CA ARG A 56 4.99 15.13 20.36
C ARG A 56 5.09 14.96 21.87
N ARG A 57 4.33 14.04 22.46
CA ARG A 57 4.40 13.73 23.90
C ARG A 57 5.78 13.22 24.31
N LEU A 58 6.40 12.40 23.47
CA LEU A 58 7.75 11.90 23.72
C LEU A 58 8.80 13.02 23.59
N LYS A 59 8.60 13.96 22.66
CA LYS A 59 9.55 15.06 22.42
C LYS A 59 9.55 16.11 23.52
N GLY A 60 8.40 16.52 24.05
CA GLY A 60 8.32 17.46 25.19
C GLY A 60 8.69 16.88 26.56
N ARG A 61 9.28 15.66 26.59
CA ARG A 61 9.90 15.07 27.79
C ARG A 61 11.44 15.13 27.71
N LEU A 62 11.99 15.69 26.64
CA LEU A 62 13.43 15.83 26.39
C LEU A 62 13.91 17.29 26.53
N ASP A 63 13.09 18.14 27.11
CA ASP A 63 13.35 19.52 27.54
C ASP A 63 12.97 19.65 29.03
#